data_AF-A0A0G2HKT4-F1
#
_entry.id   AF-A0A0G2HKT4-F1
#
_cell.length_a   1.000
_cell.length_b   1.000
_cell.length_c   1.000
_cell.angle_alpha   90.00
_cell.angle_beta   90.00
_cell.angle_gamma   90.00
#
_symmetry.space_group_name_H-M   'P 1'
#
loop_
_entity.id
_entity.type
_entity.pdbx_description
1 polymer ?
#
loop_
_entity_poly.entity_id
_entity_poly.type
_entity_poly.pdbx_seq_one_letter_code
_entity_poly.pdbx_strand_id
1 'polypeptide(L)'
;MKLPGTWQRRLAAVLLPVLLMGLMAFSLPQPANAARGGRLGGGSFAPRALPRSGSSGFGRSAVRGGGFGGGGFGFPFIIPFFGFGGGGLLGMLMLFAVVGLLLNGFRSAMGGAGTMGSPREAMAERDGPVTIAQVQIGLLASARQLQQDLRQLASSADTDTATGLQRLLQDVTLALLRNPEYWVYGNGEAGQVGFSVAEATFNNLSMTERSKLDAETTINVAGQRSRGDAGQHAAASEYIAVTLLVASRSSIQLPKLTTADDLRTILRLLGSIPSGNLLSLEVIWQPDGNEDVLTSTDLVTLYPELQAL
;
A
#
# COMPACT_ATOMS: atom_id res chain seq x y z
N MET A 1 -43.94 -41.32 35.99
CA MET A 1 -44.39 -41.43 34.59
C MET A 1 -43.17 -41.30 33.69
N LYS A 2 -42.72 -42.39 33.07
CA LYS A 2 -41.61 -42.36 32.11
C LYS A 2 -42.18 -41.90 30.76
N LEU A 3 -41.75 -40.73 30.29
CA LEU A 3 -42.07 -40.26 28.93
C LEU A 3 -41.56 -41.31 27.94
N PRO A 4 -42.37 -41.75 26.96
CA PRO A 4 -41.97 -42.78 26.01
C PRO A 4 -40.72 -42.29 25.24
N GLY A 5 -39.64 -43.08 25.24
CA GLY A 5 -38.33 -42.71 24.69
C GLY A 5 -38.33 -42.34 23.20
N THR A 6 -39.44 -42.57 22.50
CA THR A 6 -39.68 -42.14 21.12
C THR A 6 -39.92 -40.63 21.00
N TRP A 7 -40.52 -39.98 22.01
CA TRP A 7 -40.80 -38.55 22.00
C TRP A 7 -39.52 -37.73 22.23
N GLN A 8 -38.67 -38.17 23.17
CA GLN A 8 -37.36 -37.56 23.40
C GLN A 8 -36.43 -37.69 22.18
N ARG A 9 -36.45 -38.83 21.47
CA ARG A 9 -35.69 -39.01 20.23
C ARG A 9 -36.18 -38.11 19.09
N ARG A 10 -37.49 -37.89 18.97
CA ARG A 10 -38.06 -36.99 17.95
C ARG A 10 -37.78 -35.51 18.25
N LEU A 11 -37.86 -35.10 19.52
CA LEU A 11 -37.45 -33.76 19.94
C LEU A 11 -35.95 -33.52 19.72
N ALA A 12 -35.10 -34.47 20.09
CA ALA A 12 -33.66 -34.38 19.84
C ALA A 12 -33.33 -34.33 18.34
N ALA A 13 -34.03 -35.10 17.50
CA ALA A 13 -33.84 -35.10 16.05
C ALA A 13 -34.19 -33.77 15.37
N VAL A 14 -35.02 -32.92 16.00
CA VAL A 14 -35.38 -31.59 15.50
C VAL A 14 -34.54 -30.50 16.16
N LEU A 15 -34.29 -30.58 17.47
CA LEU A 15 -33.52 -29.58 18.20
C LEU A 15 -32.03 -29.60 17.83
N LEU A 16 -31.44 -30.77 17.56
CA LEU A 16 -30.03 -30.90 17.22
C LEU A 16 -29.67 -30.20 15.89
N PRO A 17 -30.38 -30.41 14.76
CA PRO A 17 -30.10 -29.69 13.53
C PRO A 17 -30.39 -28.19 13.64
N VAL A 18 -31.40 -27.77 14.41
CA VAL A 18 -31.69 -26.34 14.64
C VAL A 18 -30.57 -25.67 15.45
N LEU A 19 -30.05 -26.34 16.48
CA LEU A 19 -28.93 -25.86 17.28
C LEU A 19 -27.62 -25.85 16.49
N LEU A 20 -27.37 -26.86 15.66
CA LEU A 20 -26.25 -26.90 14.71
C LEU A 20 -26.34 -25.79 13.65
N MET A 21 -27.53 -25.54 13.12
CA MET A 21 -27.77 -24.48 12.14
C MET A 21 -27.65 -23.09 12.79
N GLY A 22 -28.07 -22.93 14.05
CA GLY A 22 -27.82 -21.72 14.83
C GLY A 22 -26.33 -21.50 15.10
N LEU A 23 -25.59 -22.53 15.52
CA LEU A 23 -24.13 -22.45 15.72
C LEU A 23 -23.38 -22.14 14.41
N MET A 24 -23.81 -22.72 13.29
CA MET A 24 -23.26 -22.40 11.96
C MET A 24 -23.56 -20.96 11.54
N ALA A 25 -24.77 -20.45 11.79
CA ALA A 25 -25.14 -19.07 11.46
C ALA A 25 -24.35 -18.03 12.27
N PHE A 26 -24.02 -18.32 13.53
CA PHE A 26 -23.19 -17.46 14.38
C PHE A 26 -21.67 -17.62 14.15
N SER A 27 -21.23 -18.65 13.44
CA SER A 27 -19.82 -18.88 13.11
C SER A 27 -19.45 -18.46 11.69
N LEU A 28 -20.40 -17.91 10.91
CA LEU A 28 -20.08 -17.23 9.68
C LEU A 28 -19.34 -15.93 10.02
N PRO A 29 -18.10 -15.74 9.51
CA PRO A 29 -17.39 -14.48 9.70
C PRO A 29 -18.27 -13.36 9.12
N GLN A 30 -18.56 -12.35 9.95
CA GLN A 30 -19.28 -11.18 9.47
C GLN A 30 -18.43 -10.52 8.38
N PRO A 31 -19.03 -10.10 7.25
CA PRO A 31 -18.29 -9.38 6.22
C PRO A 31 -17.74 -8.10 6.84
N ALA A 32 -16.42 -7.89 6.73
CA ALA A 32 -15.82 -6.62 7.08
C ALA A 32 -16.27 -5.57 6.07
N ASN A 33 -16.80 -4.45 6.56
CA ASN A 33 -17.16 -3.33 5.71
C ASN A 33 -15.93 -2.44 5.55
N ALA A 34 -15.32 -2.48 4.37
CA ALA A 34 -14.31 -1.52 3.99
C ALA A 34 -14.91 -0.11 4.05
N ALA A 35 -14.17 0.83 4.64
CA ALA A 35 -14.58 2.22 4.61
C ALA A 35 -14.11 2.88 3.30
N ARG A 36 -14.77 3.96 2.91
CA ARG A 36 -14.25 4.81 1.84
C ARG A 36 -13.04 5.57 2.32
N GLY A 37 -12.07 5.75 1.45
CA GLY A 37 -10.76 6.26 1.80
C GLY A 37 -10.22 7.28 0.83
N GLY A 38 -9.11 7.89 1.22
CA GLY A 38 -8.36 8.79 0.36
C GLY A 38 -7.02 8.19 -0.07
N ARG A 39 -6.47 8.79 -1.13
CA ARG A 39 -5.23 8.41 -1.77
C ARG A 39 -4.44 9.65 -2.22
N LEU A 40 -3.20 9.71 -1.79
CA LEU A 40 -2.23 10.76 -2.08
C LEU A 40 -0.98 10.11 -2.63
N GLY A 41 -0.37 10.64 -3.68
CA GLY A 41 0.87 10.03 -4.14
C GLY A 41 1.27 10.33 -5.57
N GLY A 42 2.22 9.58 -6.07
CA GLY A 42 2.80 9.78 -7.38
C GLY A 42 4.22 9.26 -7.38
N GLY A 43 4.81 9.19 -8.55
CA GLY A 43 6.15 8.70 -8.70
C GLY A 43 6.57 8.57 -10.14
N SER A 44 7.87 8.45 -10.34
CA SER A 44 8.43 8.12 -11.64
C SER A 44 9.62 7.19 -11.43
N PHE A 45 9.51 5.97 -11.94
CA PHE A 45 10.63 5.01 -11.97
C PHE A 45 11.52 5.29 -13.19
N ALA A 46 11.93 6.55 -13.35
CA ALA A 46 12.80 6.96 -14.44
C ALA A 46 14.26 6.55 -14.15
N PRO A 47 14.99 5.95 -15.12
CA PRO A 47 16.41 5.65 -14.95
C PRO A 47 17.23 6.91 -14.65
N ARG A 48 18.38 6.78 -13.96
CA ARG A 48 19.28 7.93 -13.75
C ARG A 48 19.71 8.51 -15.09
N ALA A 49 19.52 9.82 -15.25
CA ALA A 49 19.98 10.54 -16.44
C ALA A 49 21.50 10.39 -16.59
N LEU A 50 21.96 10.05 -17.79
CA LEU A 50 23.38 10.02 -18.10
C LEU A 50 23.95 11.45 -18.01
N PRO A 51 25.10 11.67 -17.35
CA PRO A 51 25.83 12.91 -17.53
C PRO A 51 26.20 13.00 -19.01
N ARG A 52 25.61 13.97 -19.72
CA ARG A 52 25.97 14.29 -21.10
C ARG A 52 27.42 14.78 -21.07
N SER A 53 28.37 13.90 -21.39
CA SER A 53 29.73 14.33 -21.70
C SER A 53 29.63 15.20 -22.94
N GLY A 54 30.03 16.46 -22.81
CA GLY A 54 30.01 17.41 -23.92
C GLY A 54 30.93 16.93 -25.03
N SER A 55 30.35 16.46 -26.13
CA SER A 55 30.97 16.59 -27.45
C SER A 55 30.22 17.66 -28.21
N SER A 56 30.91 18.76 -28.45
CA SER A 56 30.54 19.78 -29.42
C SER A 56 30.42 19.12 -30.80
N GLY A 57 29.20 19.07 -31.35
CA GLY A 57 28.94 18.53 -32.68
C GLY A 57 27.65 19.13 -33.24
N PHE A 58 27.82 20.04 -34.20
CA PHE A 58 26.75 20.70 -34.95
C PHE A 58 25.76 19.71 -35.56
N GLY A 59 24.47 20.00 -35.47
CA GLY A 59 23.42 19.25 -36.16
C GLY A 59 22.05 19.85 -35.89
N ARG A 60 21.63 20.80 -36.73
CA ARG A 60 20.25 21.27 -36.81
C ARG A 60 19.33 20.09 -37.12
N SER A 61 18.32 19.85 -36.29
CA SER A 61 17.02 19.42 -36.80
C SER A 61 15.93 19.83 -35.81
N ALA A 62 15.11 20.78 -36.24
CA ALA A 62 13.86 21.10 -35.59
C ALA A 62 12.88 19.97 -35.89
N VAL A 63 12.44 19.24 -34.86
CA VAL A 63 11.18 18.50 -34.92
C VAL A 63 10.28 19.04 -33.83
N ARG A 64 9.33 19.82 -34.31
CA ARG A 64 8.14 20.29 -33.63
C ARG A 64 7.13 19.15 -33.63
N GLY A 65 6.55 18.84 -32.47
CA GLY A 65 5.27 18.15 -32.36
C GLY A 65 5.33 16.69 -31.90
N GLY A 66 4.46 16.36 -30.95
CA GLY A 66 4.08 14.98 -30.65
C GLY A 66 3.91 14.71 -29.16
N GLY A 67 2.83 15.22 -28.56
CA GLY A 67 2.30 14.61 -27.34
C GLY A 67 1.81 13.20 -27.65
N PHE A 68 2.37 12.22 -26.94
CA PHE A 68 1.90 10.84 -26.80
C PHE A 68 2.39 10.44 -25.39
N GLY A 69 1.56 10.11 -24.40
CA GLY A 69 0.28 9.42 -24.52
C GLY A 69 0.51 7.97 -24.94
N GLY A 70 1.31 7.21 -24.17
CA GLY A 70 1.47 5.77 -24.32
C GLY A 70 1.60 5.17 -22.92
N GLY A 71 0.68 4.37 -22.40
CA GLY A 71 -0.05 3.32 -23.12
C GLY A 71 0.81 2.06 -23.18
N GLY A 72 1.31 1.59 -22.03
CA GLY A 72 1.99 0.31 -21.90
C GLY A 72 1.01 -0.77 -21.45
N PHE A 73 0.31 -1.36 -22.42
CA PHE A 73 -0.44 -2.60 -22.21
C PHE A 73 0.50 -3.81 -22.35
N GLY A 74 0.48 -4.69 -21.35
CA GLY A 74 0.58 -6.14 -21.59
C GLY A 74 1.86 -6.85 -21.15
N PHE A 75 1.91 -7.27 -19.88
CA PHE A 75 2.17 -8.68 -19.54
C PHE A 75 1.33 -9.05 -18.31
N PRO A 76 0.37 -9.99 -18.41
CA PRO A 76 -0.52 -10.31 -17.31
C PRO A 76 0.14 -11.35 -16.40
N PHE A 77 0.77 -10.90 -15.32
CA PHE A 77 0.83 -11.74 -14.11
C PHE A 77 -0.29 -11.27 -13.17
N ILE A 78 -1.53 -11.45 -13.62
CA ILE A 78 -2.65 -11.58 -12.69
C ILE A 78 -2.50 -12.98 -12.12
N ILE A 79 -1.86 -13.08 -10.96
CA ILE A 79 -2.04 -14.26 -10.12
C ILE A 79 -3.52 -14.22 -9.71
N PRO A 80 -4.35 -15.21 -10.10
CA PRO A 80 -5.75 -15.21 -9.72
C PRO A 80 -5.82 -15.53 -8.23
N PHE A 81 -6.16 -14.53 -7.42
CA PHE A 81 -6.51 -14.72 -6.01
C PHE A 81 -7.87 -15.41 -5.93
N PHE A 82 -7.86 -16.75 -6.07
CA PHE A 82 -8.96 -17.58 -5.61
C PHE A 82 -8.69 -17.98 -4.16
N GLY A 83 -9.45 -17.36 -3.24
CA GLY A 83 -9.71 -17.90 -1.91
C GLY A 83 -8.71 -17.49 -0.84
N PHE A 84 -9.26 -16.90 0.22
CA PHE A 84 -8.63 -16.47 1.47
C PHE A 84 -7.83 -15.16 1.43
N GLY A 85 -8.36 -14.18 2.17
CA GLY A 85 -7.75 -12.87 2.38
C GLY A 85 -6.39 -12.94 3.05
N GLY A 86 -5.60 -11.89 2.80
CA GLY A 86 -4.29 -11.71 3.42
C GLY A 86 -3.30 -11.05 2.48
N GLY A 87 -3.52 -9.78 2.14
CA GLY A 87 -2.49 -8.89 1.59
C GLY A 87 -1.48 -8.48 2.67
N GLY A 88 -0.91 -9.47 3.36
CA GLY A 88 0.00 -9.32 4.48
C GLY A 88 1.42 -9.81 4.19
N LEU A 89 2.25 -9.90 5.23
CA LEU A 89 3.67 -10.27 5.24
C LEU A 89 3.95 -11.50 4.36
N LEU A 90 3.05 -12.48 4.36
CA LEU A 90 3.18 -13.69 3.53
C LEU A 90 3.06 -13.43 2.04
N GLY A 91 2.19 -12.51 1.61
CA GLY A 91 2.10 -12.09 0.21
C GLY A 91 3.36 -11.34 -0.23
N MET A 92 3.89 -10.47 0.63
CA MET A 92 5.13 -9.74 0.38
C MET A 92 6.36 -10.65 0.38
N LEU A 93 6.45 -11.61 1.32
CA LEU A 93 7.51 -12.62 1.35
C LEU A 93 7.41 -13.61 0.19
N MET A 94 6.21 -14.03 -0.21
CA MET A 94 6.03 -14.83 -1.43
C MET A 94 6.44 -14.05 -2.66
N LEU A 95 6.12 -12.76 -2.73
CA LEU A 95 6.59 -11.90 -3.82
C LEU A 95 8.11 -11.80 -3.82
N PHE A 96 8.76 -11.54 -2.67
CA PHE A 96 10.22 -11.50 -2.57
C PHE A 96 10.88 -12.85 -2.84
N ALA A 97 10.26 -13.96 -2.42
CA ALA A 97 10.75 -15.31 -2.68
C ALA A 97 10.63 -15.67 -4.15
N VAL A 98 9.51 -15.36 -4.80
CA VAL A 98 9.30 -15.55 -6.25
C VAL A 98 10.26 -14.67 -7.04
N VAL A 99 10.42 -13.40 -6.67
CA VAL A 99 11.40 -12.49 -7.30
C VAL A 99 12.82 -13.01 -7.09
N GLY A 100 13.17 -13.46 -5.88
CA GLY A 100 14.47 -14.07 -5.59
C GLY A 100 14.72 -15.33 -6.43
N LEU A 101 13.71 -16.19 -6.60
CA LEU A 101 13.79 -17.40 -7.41
C LEU A 101 13.89 -17.08 -8.92
N LEU A 102 13.16 -16.07 -9.41
CA LEU A 102 13.27 -15.60 -10.79
C LEU A 102 14.63 -14.99 -11.08
N LEU A 103 15.16 -14.15 -10.18
CA LEU A 103 16.49 -13.55 -10.33
C LEU A 103 17.60 -14.62 -10.27
N ASN A 104 17.45 -15.63 -9.41
CA ASN A 104 18.42 -16.72 -9.30
C ASN A 104 18.32 -17.72 -10.46
N GLY A 105 17.10 -18.01 -10.93
CA GLY A 105 16.82 -18.87 -12.09
C GLY A 105 17.24 -18.23 -13.42
N PHE A 106 17.08 -16.92 -13.55
CA PHE A 106 17.51 -16.16 -14.73
C PHE A 106 19.04 -16.04 -14.80
N ARG A 107 19.72 -15.93 -13.65
CA ARG A 107 21.19 -15.96 -13.56
C ARG A 107 21.78 -17.34 -13.87
N SER A 108 21.14 -18.43 -13.44
CA SER A 108 21.60 -19.80 -13.72
C SER A 108 21.29 -20.25 -15.16
N ALA A 109 20.25 -19.70 -15.80
CA ALA A 109 19.98 -19.93 -17.22
C ALA A 109 20.85 -19.08 -18.17
N MET A 110 21.29 -17.88 -17.75
CA MET A 110 22.19 -17.01 -18.54
C MET A 110 23.69 -17.32 -18.41
N GLY A 111 24.09 -18.28 -17.57
CA GLY A 111 25.49 -18.73 -17.45
C GLY A 111 26.05 -19.46 -18.68
N GLY A 112 25.30 -19.56 -19.78
CA GLY A 112 25.67 -20.39 -20.94
C GLY A 112 25.48 -19.79 -22.33
N ALA A 113 24.96 -18.57 -22.49
CA ALA A 113 24.82 -17.96 -23.82
C ALA A 113 25.02 -16.45 -23.75
N GLY A 114 26.08 -15.96 -24.39
CA GLY A 114 26.29 -14.54 -24.61
C GLY A 114 25.14 -13.96 -25.43
N THR A 115 24.21 -13.28 -24.76
CA THR A 115 23.20 -12.45 -25.40
C THR A 115 23.62 -11.01 -25.16
N MET A 116 23.68 -10.20 -26.23
CA MET A 116 23.79 -8.75 -26.10
C MET A 116 22.56 -8.26 -25.34
N GLY A 117 22.72 -8.01 -24.04
CA GLY A 117 21.70 -7.40 -23.20
C GLY A 117 21.22 -6.11 -23.87
N SER A 118 19.91 -5.94 -23.93
CA SER A 118 19.32 -4.74 -24.50
C SER A 118 19.86 -3.50 -23.74
N PRO A 119 20.05 -2.34 -24.37
CA PRO A 119 20.56 -1.13 -23.69
C PRO A 119 19.77 -0.76 -22.42
N ARG A 120 18.50 -1.16 -22.37
CA ARG A 120 17.59 -0.99 -21.21
C ARG A 120 17.96 -1.88 -20.02
N GLU A 121 18.39 -3.12 -20.25
CA GLU A 121 18.77 -4.04 -19.17
C GLU A 121 20.13 -3.68 -18.57
N ALA A 122 21.08 -3.24 -19.39
CA ALA A 122 22.36 -2.71 -18.92
C ALA A 122 22.21 -1.38 -18.16
N MET A 123 21.18 -0.58 -18.48
CA MET A 123 20.82 0.63 -17.71
C MET A 123 20.19 0.28 -16.35
N ALA A 124 19.33 -0.74 -16.29
CA ALA A 124 18.69 -1.18 -15.05
C ALA A 124 19.71 -1.77 -14.04
N GLU A 125 20.79 -2.40 -14.50
CA GLU A 125 21.89 -2.86 -13.64
C GLU A 125 22.67 -1.71 -12.98
N ARG A 126 22.66 -0.50 -13.57
CA ARG A 126 23.38 0.68 -13.04
C ARG A 126 22.58 1.47 -12.01
N ASP A 127 21.27 1.36 -12.01
CA ASP A 127 20.40 2.17 -11.14
C ASP A 127 20.37 1.69 -9.68
N GLY A 128 21.03 0.56 -9.41
CA GLY A 128 21.06 -0.06 -8.10
C GLY A 128 19.71 -0.63 -7.69
N PRO A 129 19.67 -1.40 -6.61
CA PRO A 129 18.42 -1.92 -6.09
C PRO A 129 17.54 -0.80 -5.48
N VAL A 130 16.22 -0.98 -5.56
CA VAL A 130 15.21 -0.07 -4.99
C VAL A 130 14.67 -0.68 -3.71
N THR A 131 14.62 0.10 -2.64
CA THR A 131 13.94 -0.29 -1.41
C THR A 131 12.51 0.21 -1.45
N ILE A 132 11.55 -0.68 -1.19
CA ILE A 132 10.14 -0.36 -1.02
C ILE A 132 9.81 -0.59 0.45
N ALA A 133 9.29 0.44 1.11
CA ALA A 133 8.86 0.42 2.49
C ALA A 133 7.35 0.64 2.57
N GLN A 134 6.66 -0.22 3.32
CA GLN A 134 5.26 -0.13 3.65
C GLN A 134 5.11 0.05 5.16
N VAL A 135 4.43 1.11 5.59
CA VAL A 135 4.14 1.37 7.00
C VAL A 135 2.65 1.57 7.15
N GLN A 136 2.02 0.73 7.96
CA GLN A 136 0.59 0.79 8.27
C GLN A 136 0.44 1.21 9.72
N ILE A 137 -0.51 2.10 10.00
CA ILE A 137 -0.74 2.67 11.32
C ILE A 137 -2.24 2.64 11.59
N GLY A 138 -2.64 1.99 12.69
CA GLY A 138 -3.98 2.05 13.23
C GLY A 138 -4.06 3.09 14.33
N LEU A 139 -4.87 4.11 14.12
CA LEU A 139 -5.11 5.19 15.08
C LEU A 139 -6.53 5.13 15.63
N LEU A 140 -6.73 5.68 16.83
CA LEU A 140 -8.07 5.96 17.35
C LEU A 140 -8.78 7.01 16.46
N ALA A 141 -10.07 6.84 16.25
CA ALA A 141 -10.89 7.78 15.47
C ALA A 141 -11.02 9.17 16.09
N SER A 142 -10.59 9.37 17.34
CA SER A 142 -10.43 10.69 17.94
C SER A 142 -9.42 11.55 17.19
N ALA A 143 -8.52 10.96 16.40
CA ALA A 143 -7.58 11.65 15.52
C ALA A 143 -8.24 12.29 14.28
N ARG A 144 -9.46 12.86 14.40
CA ARG A 144 -10.20 13.47 13.27
C ARG A 144 -9.43 14.61 12.60
N GLN A 145 -8.55 15.28 13.35
CA GLN A 145 -7.66 16.31 12.81
C GLN A 145 -6.73 15.74 11.73
N LEU A 146 -6.22 14.52 11.90
CA LEU A 146 -5.35 13.88 10.91
C LEU A 146 -6.07 13.70 9.57
N GLN A 147 -7.33 13.28 9.57
CA GLN A 147 -8.12 13.14 8.33
C GLN A 147 -8.35 14.50 7.65
N GLN A 148 -8.56 15.57 8.43
CA GLN A 148 -8.65 16.93 7.90
C GLN A 148 -7.34 17.38 7.27
N ASP A 149 -6.22 17.15 7.95
CA ASP A 149 -4.88 17.48 7.46
C ASP A 149 -4.59 16.73 6.15
N LEU A 150 -4.89 15.42 6.08
CA LEU A 150 -4.71 14.61 4.88
C LEU A 150 -5.57 15.12 3.70
N ARG A 151 -6.84 15.49 3.94
CA ARG A 151 -7.70 16.09 2.90
C ARG A 151 -7.21 17.46 2.45
N GLN A 152 -6.64 18.25 3.35
CA GLN A 152 -6.03 19.55 3.02
C GLN A 152 -4.77 19.36 2.17
N LEU A 153 -3.90 18.42 2.54
CA LEU A 153 -2.75 18.02 1.74
C LEU A 153 -3.21 17.52 0.36
N ALA A 154 -4.27 16.72 0.28
CA ALA A 154 -4.82 16.29 -0.99
C ALA A 154 -5.29 17.43 -1.90
N SER A 155 -5.85 18.51 -1.35
CA SER A 155 -6.22 19.67 -2.16
C SER A 155 -5.05 20.52 -2.64
N SER A 156 -3.90 20.50 -1.96
CA SER A 156 -2.84 21.51 -2.15
C SER A 156 -1.48 20.95 -2.56
N ALA A 157 -1.20 19.68 -2.28
CA ALA A 157 0.10 19.07 -2.55
C ALA A 157 0.37 18.98 -4.07
N ASP A 158 1.61 19.28 -4.43
CA ASP A 158 2.18 18.98 -5.74
C ASP A 158 2.65 17.52 -5.74
N THR A 159 1.96 16.68 -6.51
CA THR A 159 2.24 15.25 -6.64
C THR A 159 2.86 14.89 -7.99
N ASP A 160 3.13 15.89 -8.84
CA ASP A 160 3.72 15.71 -10.16
C ASP A 160 5.26 15.77 -10.12
N THR A 161 5.82 16.40 -9.09
CA THR A 161 7.27 16.62 -8.99
C THR A 161 7.89 15.84 -7.84
N ALA A 162 9.13 15.37 -8.01
CA ALA A 162 9.86 14.67 -6.94
C ALA A 162 10.06 15.54 -5.68
N THR A 163 10.19 16.86 -5.86
CA THR A 163 10.28 17.79 -4.72
C THR A 163 8.93 17.95 -4.03
N GLY A 164 7.84 18.01 -4.80
CA GLY A 164 6.47 18.02 -4.26
C GLY A 164 6.15 16.75 -3.48
N LEU A 165 6.49 15.57 -4.01
CA LEU A 165 6.33 14.29 -3.31
C LEU A 165 7.14 14.21 -2.03
N GLN A 166 8.37 14.73 -2.03
CA GLN A 166 9.20 14.76 -0.83
C GLN A 166 8.63 15.69 0.25
N ARG A 167 8.08 16.85 -0.13
CA ARG A 167 7.35 17.73 0.80
C ARG A 167 6.09 17.04 1.32
N LEU A 168 5.33 16.39 0.46
CA LEU A 168 4.15 15.63 0.85
C LEU A 168 4.51 14.52 1.86
N LEU A 169 5.59 13.77 1.64
CA LEU A 169 6.08 12.77 2.59
C LEU A 169 6.43 13.40 3.94
N GLN A 170 7.09 14.56 3.95
CA GLN A 170 7.38 15.30 5.18
C GLN A 170 6.12 15.77 5.89
N ASP A 171 5.18 16.36 5.17
CA ASP A 171 3.96 16.89 5.76
C ASP A 171 3.10 15.77 6.35
N VAL A 172 2.97 14.63 5.66
CA VAL A 172 2.24 13.46 6.16
C VAL A 172 2.94 12.85 7.38
N THR A 173 4.26 12.65 7.33
CA THR A 173 5.01 12.12 8.48
C THR A 173 4.94 13.05 9.68
N LEU A 174 4.99 14.37 9.48
CA LEU A 174 4.81 15.37 10.54
C LEU A 174 3.39 15.36 11.10
N ALA A 175 2.35 15.26 10.26
CA ALA A 175 0.97 15.15 10.71
C ALA A 175 0.75 13.93 11.62
N LEU A 176 1.35 12.79 11.26
CA LEU A 176 1.33 11.58 12.09
C LEU A 176 2.12 11.78 13.40
N LEU A 177 3.33 12.35 13.33
CA LEU A 177 4.19 12.60 14.49
C LEU A 177 3.62 13.62 15.49
N ARG A 178 2.66 14.46 15.08
CA ARG A 178 1.95 15.40 15.96
C ARG A 178 0.86 14.74 16.81
N ASN A 179 0.47 13.52 16.47
CA ASN A 179 -0.65 12.80 17.08
C ASN A 179 -0.24 11.43 17.66
N PRO A 180 0.89 11.31 18.40
CA PRO A 180 1.39 10.03 18.86
C PRO A 180 0.48 9.32 19.87
N GLU A 181 -0.34 10.07 20.61
CA GLU A 181 -1.28 9.56 21.62
C GLU A 181 -2.43 8.75 21.02
N TYR A 182 -2.66 8.86 19.72
CA TYR A 182 -3.71 8.11 19.03
C TYR A 182 -3.21 6.84 18.37
N TRP A 183 -1.90 6.56 18.34
CA TRP A 183 -1.36 5.32 17.78
C TRP A 183 -1.72 4.14 18.68
N VAL A 184 -2.40 3.14 18.13
CA VAL A 184 -2.75 1.91 18.85
C VAL A 184 -2.11 0.69 18.20
N TYR A 185 -2.04 0.71 16.87
CA TYR A 185 -1.48 -0.39 16.10
C TYR A 185 -0.47 0.10 15.06
N GLY A 186 0.49 -0.76 14.73
CA GLY A 186 1.45 -0.49 13.68
C GLY A 186 1.95 -1.76 13.00
N ASN A 187 2.28 -1.63 11.72
CA ASN A 187 3.11 -2.58 10.99
C ASN A 187 4.12 -1.81 10.13
N GLY A 188 5.32 -2.34 9.98
CA GLY A 188 6.41 -1.70 9.25
C GLY A 188 7.26 -2.74 8.54
N GLU A 189 7.24 -2.69 7.21
CA GLU A 189 7.87 -3.68 6.34
C GLU A 189 8.71 -2.96 5.29
N ALA A 190 9.92 -3.44 5.04
CA ALA A 190 10.74 -2.94 3.96
C ALA A 190 11.48 -4.09 3.28
N GLY A 191 11.57 -4.02 1.97
CA GLY A 191 12.33 -4.98 1.18
C GLY A 191 12.93 -4.34 -0.05
N GLN A 192 13.84 -5.08 -0.67
CA GLN A 192 14.67 -4.55 -1.74
C GLN A 192 14.52 -5.40 -3.00
N VAL A 193 14.29 -4.72 -4.13
CA VAL A 193 14.08 -5.35 -5.43
C VAL A 193 14.96 -4.70 -6.50
N GLY A 194 15.17 -5.40 -7.62
CA GLY A 194 15.86 -4.81 -8.77
C GLY A 194 15.05 -3.64 -9.36
N PHE A 195 15.73 -2.61 -9.85
CA PHE A 195 15.09 -1.42 -10.43
C PHE A 195 14.07 -1.78 -11.53
N SER A 196 14.36 -2.78 -12.37
CA SER A 196 13.50 -3.22 -13.48
C SER A 196 12.14 -3.75 -13.06
N VAL A 197 11.99 -4.29 -11.85
CA VAL A 197 10.72 -4.83 -11.32
C VAL A 197 10.10 -3.91 -10.27
N ALA A 198 10.82 -2.90 -9.80
CA ALA A 198 10.42 -2.05 -8.68
C ALA A 198 9.07 -1.36 -8.89
N GLU A 199 8.83 -0.82 -10.09
CA GLU A 199 7.56 -0.18 -10.43
C GLU A 199 6.39 -1.16 -10.35
N ALA A 200 6.54 -2.36 -10.92
CA ALA A 200 5.51 -3.38 -10.89
C ALA A 200 5.24 -3.88 -9.46
N THR A 201 6.29 -4.07 -8.64
CA THR A 201 6.18 -4.43 -7.22
C THR A 201 5.44 -3.35 -6.43
N PHE A 202 5.81 -2.08 -6.62
CA PHE A 202 5.16 -0.95 -5.95
C PHE A 202 3.69 -0.85 -6.33
N ASN A 203 3.36 -0.92 -7.62
CA ASN A 203 1.99 -0.84 -8.09
C ASN A 203 1.13 -2.01 -7.59
N ASN A 204 1.71 -3.21 -7.43
CA ASN A 204 0.99 -4.35 -6.85
C ASN A 204 0.65 -4.11 -5.36
N LEU A 205 1.62 -3.65 -4.57
CA LEU A 205 1.40 -3.29 -3.17
C LEU A 205 0.36 -2.17 -3.04
N SER A 206 0.47 -1.13 -3.86
CA SER A 206 -0.52 -0.05 -4.00
C SER A 206 -1.91 -0.61 -4.25
N MET A 207 -2.10 -1.46 -5.26
CA MET A 207 -3.40 -2.05 -5.58
C MET A 207 -3.95 -2.93 -4.46
N THR A 208 -3.09 -3.65 -3.75
CA THR A 208 -3.46 -4.48 -2.60
C THR A 208 -4.00 -3.63 -1.47
N GLU A 209 -3.31 -2.53 -1.12
CA GLU A 209 -3.78 -1.60 -0.10
C GLU A 209 -5.05 -0.86 -0.53
N ARG A 210 -5.14 -0.46 -1.80
CA ARG A 210 -6.33 0.21 -2.36
C ARG A 210 -7.56 -0.70 -2.41
N SER A 211 -7.39 -2.01 -2.60
CA SER A 211 -8.50 -2.97 -2.57
C SER A 211 -9.15 -3.13 -1.18
N LYS A 212 -8.52 -2.59 -0.12
CA LYS A 212 -9.09 -2.54 1.23
C LYS A 212 -10.06 -1.38 1.41
N LEU A 213 -10.19 -0.50 0.42
CA LEU A 213 -11.15 0.60 0.41
C LEU A 213 -12.40 0.18 -0.36
N ASP A 214 -13.57 0.58 0.12
CA ASP A 214 -14.83 0.42 -0.63
C ASP A 214 -14.85 1.37 -1.85
N ALA A 215 -14.41 2.62 -1.63
CA ALA A 215 -14.25 3.61 -2.69
C ALA A 215 -13.15 4.62 -2.34
N GLU A 216 -12.55 5.20 -3.38
CA GLU A 216 -11.60 6.31 -3.24
C GLU A 216 -12.33 7.66 -3.40
N THR A 217 -12.50 8.38 -2.29
CA THR A 217 -13.23 9.66 -2.25
C THR A 217 -12.31 10.86 -2.40
N THR A 218 -11.14 10.86 -1.77
CA THR A 218 -10.18 11.97 -1.90
C THR A 218 -8.94 11.49 -2.63
N ILE A 219 -8.73 11.93 -3.88
CA ILE A 219 -7.61 11.49 -4.73
C ILE A 219 -6.76 12.71 -5.10
N ASN A 220 -5.45 12.61 -4.91
CA ASN A 220 -4.46 13.45 -5.56
C ASN A 220 -3.24 12.59 -5.90
N VAL A 221 -3.20 12.08 -7.13
CA VAL A 221 -2.10 11.24 -7.60
C VAL A 221 -1.56 11.69 -8.94
N ALA A 222 -0.23 11.93 -9.00
CA ALA A 222 0.45 12.38 -10.23
C ALA A 222 -0.32 13.52 -10.91
N GLY A 223 -0.65 14.56 -10.12
CA GLY A 223 -1.32 15.77 -10.60
C GLY A 223 -2.82 15.64 -10.81
N GLN A 224 -3.34 14.41 -10.85
CA GLN A 224 -4.76 14.14 -11.02
C GLN A 224 -5.47 14.21 -9.68
N ARG A 225 -6.38 15.18 -9.56
CA ARG A 225 -7.17 15.40 -8.35
C ARG A 225 -8.63 15.04 -8.59
N SER A 226 -9.22 14.34 -7.63
CA SER A 226 -10.65 14.07 -7.57
C SER A 226 -11.11 14.15 -6.13
N ARG A 227 -12.33 14.66 -5.91
CA ARG A 227 -12.96 14.70 -4.60
C ARG A 227 -14.42 14.28 -4.74
N GLY A 228 -14.75 13.16 -4.12
CA GLY A 228 -16.11 12.68 -3.89
C GLY A 228 -16.72 13.34 -2.67
N ASP A 229 -18.00 13.07 -2.44
CA ASP A 229 -18.70 13.57 -1.27
C ASP A 229 -18.16 12.89 0.00
N ALA A 230 -17.68 13.69 0.95
CA ALA A 230 -17.16 13.21 2.23
C ALA A 230 -18.28 12.93 3.25
N GLY A 231 -19.55 13.16 2.87
CA GLY A 231 -20.69 12.97 3.75
C GLY A 231 -20.81 14.06 4.81
N GLN A 232 -22.05 14.35 5.24
CA GLN A 232 -22.34 15.46 6.15
C GLN A 232 -22.53 15.02 7.61
N HIS A 233 -22.85 13.76 7.85
CA HIS A 233 -23.09 13.23 9.19
C HIS A 233 -21.85 12.53 9.73
N ALA A 234 -21.49 12.85 10.97
CA ALA A 234 -20.42 12.17 11.68
C ALA A 234 -20.93 10.83 12.23
N ALA A 235 -20.51 9.74 11.61
CA ALA A 235 -20.57 8.42 12.18
C ALA A 235 -19.48 8.24 13.25
N ALA A 236 -19.78 7.37 14.21
CA ALA A 236 -18.86 7.01 15.28
C ALA A 236 -17.87 5.95 14.76
N SER A 237 -16.85 6.39 14.01
CA SER A 237 -15.72 5.52 13.71
C SER A 237 -14.98 5.18 15.00
N GLU A 238 -14.42 3.98 15.09
CA GLU A 238 -13.57 3.56 16.21
C GLU A 238 -12.09 3.80 15.88
N TYR A 239 -11.72 3.53 14.62
CA TYR A 239 -10.35 3.62 14.14
C TYR A 239 -10.20 4.44 12.86
N ILE A 240 -8.95 4.81 12.59
CA ILE A 240 -8.44 5.34 11.32
C ILE A 240 -7.22 4.50 10.96
N ALA A 241 -7.19 3.94 9.75
CA ALA A 241 -6.04 3.27 9.21
C ALA A 241 -5.33 4.19 8.22
N VAL A 242 -3.99 4.28 8.32
CA VAL A 242 -3.14 5.00 7.38
C VAL A 242 -2.03 4.08 6.90
N THR A 243 -1.89 3.93 5.58
CA THR A 243 -0.80 3.20 4.94
C THR A 243 0.10 4.19 4.19
N LEU A 244 1.40 4.13 4.43
CA LEU A 244 2.44 4.82 3.67
C LEU A 244 3.23 3.77 2.89
N LEU A 245 3.29 3.93 1.58
CA LEU A 245 4.13 3.16 0.68
C LEU A 245 5.17 4.08 0.05
N VAL A 246 6.45 3.74 0.22
CA VAL A 246 7.57 4.57 -0.21
C VAL A 246 8.56 3.74 -0.99
N ALA A 247 8.87 4.14 -2.23
CA ALA A 247 9.96 3.58 -3.01
C ALA A 247 11.15 4.54 -3.00
N SER A 248 12.32 4.02 -2.63
CA SER A 248 13.55 4.81 -2.53
C SER A 248 14.75 4.10 -3.16
N ARG A 249 15.66 4.88 -3.75
CA ARG A 249 16.97 4.41 -4.21
C ARG A 249 17.95 4.16 -3.06
N SER A 250 17.73 4.79 -1.91
CA SER A 250 18.52 4.53 -0.71
C SER A 250 17.96 3.34 0.05
N SER A 251 18.85 2.56 0.66
CA SER A 251 18.44 1.52 1.59
C SER A 251 17.68 2.15 2.76
N ILE A 252 16.49 1.64 3.03
CA ILE A 252 15.67 1.97 4.20
C ILE A 252 15.67 0.73 5.10
N GLN A 253 16.24 0.85 6.29
CA GLN A 253 16.20 -0.20 7.30
C GLN A 253 15.18 0.21 8.36
N LEU A 254 14.03 -0.47 8.35
CA LEU A 254 13.01 -0.26 9.36
C LEU A 254 13.36 -1.10 10.60
N PRO A 255 13.42 -0.52 11.81
CA PRO A 255 13.45 -1.32 13.03
C PRO A 255 12.19 -2.18 13.12
N LYS A 256 12.27 -3.27 13.88
CA LYS A 256 11.09 -4.07 14.19
C LYS A 256 10.11 -3.19 14.96
N LEU A 257 8.90 -3.07 14.44
CA LEU A 257 7.89 -2.20 15.03
C LEU A 257 7.19 -2.91 16.19
N THR A 258 7.59 -2.56 17.42
CA THR A 258 7.01 -3.14 18.64
C THR A 258 6.48 -2.10 19.62
N THR A 259 6.91 -0.85 19.48
CA THR A 259 6.56 0.24 20.38
C THR A 259 6.23 1.50 19.59
N ALA A 260 5.52 2.44 20.23
CA ALA A 260 5.31 3.78 19.68
C ALA A 260 6.62 4.54 19.37
N ASP A 261 7.71 4.29 20.11
CA ASP A 261 9.02 4.89 19.84
C ASP A 261 9.68 4.32 18.58
N ASP A 262 9.47 3.04 18.29
CA ASP A 262 9.88 2.44 17.02
C ASP A 262 9.12 3.10 15.85
N LEU A 263 7.80 3.30 16.00
CA LEU A 263 6.99 3.97 14.98
C LEU A 263 7.47 5.40 14.72
N ARG A 264 7.77 6.14 15.80
CA ARG A 264 8.32 7.49 15.72
C ARG A 264 9.65 7.51 14.97
N THR A 265 10.51 6.52 15.22
CA THR A 265 11.80 6.38 14.53
C THR A 265 11.60 6.08 13.05
N ILE A 266 10.70 5.17 12.71
CA ILE A 266 10.32 4.84 11.33
C ILE A 266 9.81 6.08 10.58
N LEU A 267 8.86 6.82 11.16
CA LEU A 267 8.29 8.01 10.54
C LEU A 267 9.34 9.10 10.30
N ARG A 268 10.27 9.30 11.25
CA ARG A 268 11.40 10.21 11.08
C ARG A 268 12.34 9.78 9.97
N LEU A 269 12.63 8.48 9.88
CA LEU A 269 13.46 7.91 8.83
C LEU A 269 12.81 8.17 7.46
N LEU A 270 11.53 7.85 7.30
CA LEU A 270 10.81 8.08 6.04
C LEU A 270 10.76 9.57 5.68
N GLY A 271 10.42 10.46 6.63
CA GLY A 271 10.38 11.90 6.41
C GLY A 271 11.75 12.54 6.06
N SER A 272 12.85 11.83 6.34
CA SER A 272 14.22 12.28 6.03
C SER A 272 14.68 11.92 4.61
N ILE A 273 13.89 11.16 3.84
CA ILE A 273 14.28 10.73 2.50
C ILE A 273 14.39 11.95 1.58
N PRO A 274 15.56 12.19 0.96
CA PRO A 274 15.72 13.33 0.05
C PRO A 274 15.00 13.10 -1.27
N SER A 275 14.57 14.17 -1.92
CA SER A 275 13.81 14.13 -3.17
C SER A 275 14.56 13.41 -4.31
N GLY A 276 15.90 13.47 -4.31
CA GLY A 276 16.73 12.75 -5.29
C GLY A 276 16.74 11.22 -5.13
N ASN A 277 16.36 10.71 -3.96
CA ASN A 277 16.26 9.28 -3.69
C ASN A 277 14.82 8.76 -3.69
N LEU A 278 13.83 9.63 -3.49
CA LEU A 278 12.42 9.26 -3.53
C LEU A 278 11.96 8.99 -4.98
N LEU A 279 11.57 7.76 -5.27
CA LEU A 279 11.08 7.35 -6.59
C LEU A 279 9.55 7.45 -6.68
N SER A 280 8.87 6.99 -5.64
CA SER A 280 7.42 6.95 -5.58
C SER A 280 6.97 7.04 -4.13
N LEU A 281 5.84 7.71 -3.93
CA LEU A 281 5.15 7.82 -2.66
C LEU A 281 3.68 7.52 -2.89
N GLU A 282 3.09 6.77 -1.99
CA GLU A 282 1.65 6.64 -1.89
C GLU A 282 1.22 6.62 -0.43
N VAL A 283 0.17 7.38 -0.12
CA VAL A 283 -0.44 7.49 1.20
C VAL A 283 -1.91 7.20 1.02
N ILE A 284 -2.39 6.18 1.72
CA ILE A 284 -3.76 5.70 1.65
C ILE A 284 -4.33 5.79 3.07
N TRP A 285 -5.54 6.31 3.23
CA TRP A 285 -6.20 6.34 4.55
C TRP A 285 -7.67 5.98 4.47
N GLN A 286 -8.20 5.43 5.55
CA GLN A 286 -9.63 5.20 5.74
C GLN A 286 -10.02 5.25 7.23
N PRO A 287 -11.24 5.68 7.58
CA PRO A 287 -12.21 6.32 6.70
C PRO A 287 -11.73 7.71 6.23
N ASP A 288 -12.21 8.19 5.09
CA ASP A 288 -12.03 9.58 4.63
C ASP A 288 -13.26 10.44 4.91
N GLY A 289 -14.46 9.88 4.76
CA GLY A 289 -15.73 10.56 5.01
C GLY A 289 -16.10 10.60 6.49
N ASN A 290 -17.00 11.51 6.84
CA ASN A 290 -17.57 11.58 8.18
C ASN A 290 -18.60 10.46 8.42
N GLU A 291 -19.26 9.94 7.38
CA GLU A 291 -20.30 8.90 7.53
C GLU A 291 -19.71 7.48 7.52
N ASP A 292 -18.45 7.33 7.12
CA ASP A 292 -17.77 6.04 7.04
C ASP A 292 -17.19 5.65 8.41
N VAL A 293 -17.30 4.36 8.73
CA VAL A 293 -16.85 3.79 10.01
C VAL A 293 -15.88 2.67 9.73
N LEU A 294 -14.77 2.68 10.48
CA LEU A 294 -13.88 1.53 10.56
C LEU A 294 -13.95 1.00 11.99
N THR A 295 -14.55 -0.17 12.16
CA THR A 295 -14.66 -0.84 13.47
C THR A 295 -13.40 -1.63 13.80
N SER A 296 -13.27 -2.06 15.07
CA SER A 296 -12.22 -3.00 15.49
C SER A 296 -12.17 -4.26 14.61
N THR A 297 -13.33 -4.86 14.32
CA THR A 297 -13.43 -6.07 13.50
C THR A 297 -12.97 -5.82 12.07
N ASP A 298 -13.36 -4.68 11.48
CA ASP A 298 -12.94 -4.31 10.12
C ASP A 298 -11.42 -4.08 10.07
N LEU A 299 -10.86 -3.38 11.07
CA LEU A 299 -9.43 -3.12 11.14
C LEU A 299 -8.62 -4.41 11.16
N VAL A 300 -8.96 -5.36 12.04
CA VAL A 300 -8.26 -6.66 12.15
C VAL A 300 -8.44 -7.50 10.89
N THR A 301 -9.61 -7.40 10.23
CA THR A 301 -9.89 -8.17 9.01
C THR A 301 -9.14 -7.63 7.80
N LEU A 302 -9.10 -6.30 7.63
CA LEU A 302 -8.46 -5.63 6.49
C LEU A 302 -6.94 -5.50 6.67
N TYR A 303 -6.48 -5.44 7.92
CA TYR A 303 -5.07 -5.24 8.27
C TYR A 303 -4.60 -6.29 9.30
N PRO A 304 -4.56 -7.58 8.93
CA PRO A 304 -4.22 -8.67 9.84
C PRO A 304 -2.79 -8.60 10.39
N GLU A 305 -1.89 -7.84 9.75
CA GLU A 305 -0.49 -7.70 10.16
C GLU A 305 -0.27 -6.60 11.22
N LEU A 306 -1.29 -5.78 11.50
CA LEU A 306 -1.19 -4.72 12.51
C LEU A 306 -0.99 -5.32 13.91
N GLN A 307 0.04 -4.84 14.61
CA GLN A 307 0.38 -5.25 15.97
C GLN A 307 0.16 -4.08 16.93
N ALA A 308 -0.24 -4.38 18.16
CA ALA A 308 -0.40 -3.35 19.19
C ALA A 308 0.96 -2.72 19.55
N LEU A 309 0.97 -1.39 19.75
CA LEU A 309 2.16 -0.56 20.03
C LEU A 309 2.34 -0.20 21.50
#